data_AF-A0A1P8F6G8-F1
#
_entry.id   AF-A0A1P8F6G8-F1
#
_cell.length_a   1.000
_cell.length_b   1.000
_cell.length_c   1.000
_cell.angle_alpha   90.00
_cell.angle_beta   90.00
_cell.angle_gamma   90.00
#
_symmetry.space_group_name_H-M   'P 1'
#
loop_
_entity.id
_entity.type
_entity.pdbx_description
1 polymer ?
#
loop_
_entity_poly.entity_id
_entity_poly.type
_entity_poly.pdbx_seq_one_letter_code
_entity_poly.pdbx_strand_id
1 'polypeptide(L)'
;MGLFDRNKIQGDELLTYIDYIGDEWILRAFQEKGAEVYTAAAAEFDPGAAAKNPAAYENIYVAANQLAQSAAELLRRKDALKSVPDKATSNYFAWHAAYSDYLSWANAQADYLGAKFMGATANEAASSEGPTLKDLQAKSEESRAAAEAEEQRLLKKLKLTPGDIDQLRDRASNAIAQDKWKPRTVATKPKEQSKRR
;
A
#
# COMPACT_ATOMS: atom_id res chain seq x y z
N MET A 1 42.79 1.59 -25.05
CA MET A 1 42.68 0.42 -24.14
C MET A 1 41.44 0.63 -23.29
N GLY A 2 40.42 -0.20 -23.49
CA GLY A 2 39.07 0.01 -22.98
C GLY A 2 38.98 -0.12 -21.47
N LEU A 3 38.49 0.93 -20.80
CA LEU A 3 37.99 0.79 -19.44
C LEU A 3 36.80 -0.15 -19.49
N PHE A 4 36.98 -1.31 -18.85
CA PHE A 4 35.96 -2.31 -18.61
C PHE A 4 34.60 -1.69 -18.29
N ASP A 5 33.59 -2.14 -19.02
CA ASP A 5 32.16 -1.88 -18.85
C ASP A 5 31.64 -2.51 -17.54
N ARG A 6 32.27 -2.16 -16.40
CA ARG A 6 32.07 -2.72 -15.05
C ARG A 6 30.65 -2.50 -14.48
N ASN A 7 29.79 -1.83 -15.24
CA ASN A 7 28.42 -1.52 -14.84
C ASN A 7 27.36 -2.40 -15.52
N LYS A 8 27.74 -3.30 -16.43
CA LYS A 8 26.77 -4.12 -17.15
C LYS A 8 26.38 -5.34 -16.31
N ILE A 9 25.16 -5.33 -15.80
CA ILE A 9 24.53 -6.49 -15.13
C ILE A 9 24.17 -7.51 -16.22
N GLN A 10 24.72 -8.73 -16.16
CA GLN A 10 24.50 -9.78 -17.17
C GLN A 10 24.48 -11.18 -16.54
N GLY A 11 23.95 -12.17 -17.27
CA GLY A 11 23.96 -13.58 -16.85
C GLY A 11 23.16 -13.81 -15.57
N ASP A 12 23.69 -14.64 -14.67
CA ASP A 12 23.04 -15.01 -13.41
C ASP A 12 22.83 -13.80 -12.47
N GLU A 13 23.72 -12.80 -12.55
CA GLU A 13 23.52 -11.53 -11.82
C GLU A 13 22.21 -10.88 -12.28
N LEU A 14 21.97 -10.79 -13.60
CA LEU A 14 20.76 -10.20 -14.16
C LEU A 14 19.49 -10.94 -13.74
N LEU A 15 19.51 -12.27 -13.68
CA LEU A 15 18.36 -13.06 -13.22
C LEU A 15 17.99 -12.71 -11.78
N THR A 16 18.98 -12.50 -10.91
CA THR A 16 18.75 -12.10 -9.52
C THR A 16 18.07 -10.72 -9.42
N TYR A 17 18.43 -9.78 -10.30
CA TYR A 17 17.74 -8.48 -10.38
C TYR A 17 16.32 -8.59 -10.95
N ILE A 18 16.11 -9.44 -11.96
CA ILE A 18 14.78 -9.69 -12.53
C ILE A 18 13.86 -10.31 -11.48
N ASP A 19 14.36 -11.26 -10.69
CA ASP A 19 13.59 -11.86 -9.60
C ASP A 19 13.21 -10.83 -8.53
N TYR A 20 14.16 -10.00 -8.11
CA TYR A 20 13.90 -8.91 -7.17
C TYR A 20 12.83 -7.94 -7.69
N ILE A 21 12.93 -7.49 -8.94
CA ILE A 21 11.92 -6.61 -9.56
C ILE A 21 10.57 -7.33 -9.68
N GLY A 22 10.57 -8.60 -10.04
CA GLY A 22 9.36 -9.42 -10.12
C GLY A 22 8.64 -9.51 -8.78
N ASP A 23 9.38 -9.76 -7.70
CA ASP A 23 8.83 -9.78 -6.35
C ASP A 23 8.30 -8.40 -5.95
N GLU A 24 9.00 -7.31 -6.28
CA GLU A 24 8.51 -5.94 -6.03
C GLU A 24 7.19 -5.65 -6.77
N TRP A 25 7.07 -6.08 -8.02
CA TRP A 25 5.84 -5.87 -8.80
C TRP A 25 4.67 -6.71 -8.29
N ILE A 26 4.95 -7.91 -7.74
CA ILE A 26 3.93 -8.68 -7.01
C ILE A 26 3.46 -7.88 -5.78
N LEU A 27 4.36 -7.27 -5.02
CA LEU A 27 3.99 -6.44 -3.86
C LEU A 27 3.13 -5.24 -4.27
N ARG A 28 3.47 -4.56 -5.37
CA ARG A 28 2.68 -3.44 -5.89
C ARG A 28 1.28 -3.87 -6.35
N ALA A 29 1.18 -4.96 -7.10
CA ALA A 29 -0.11 -5.49 -7.51
C ALA A 29 -0.96 -5.93 -6.29
N PHE A 30 -0.32 -6.41 -5.21
CA PHE A 30 -1.00 -6.65 -3.93
C PHE A 30 -1.52 -5.35 -3.30
N GLN A 31 -0.72 -4.28 -3.29
CA GLN A 31 -1.14 -2.96 -2.82
C GLN A 31 -2.37 -2.45 -3.58
N GLU A 32 -2.36 -2.55 -4.91
CA GLU A 32 -3.47 -2.11 -5.78
C GLU A 32 -4.76 -2.89 -5.48
N LYS A 33 -4.67 -4.23 -5.37
CA LYS A 33 -5.81 -5.08 -4.97
C LYS A 33 -6.37 -4.68 -3.59
N GLY A 34 -5.50 -4.34 -2.64
CA GLY A 34 -5.91 -3.86 -1.32
C GLY A 34 -6.59 -2.49 -1.37
N ALA A 35 -6.09 -1.58 -2.22
CA ALA A 35 -6.62 -0.23 -2.39
C ALA A 35 -7.95 -0.19 -3.15
N GLU A 36 -8.20 -1.14 -4.04
CA GLU A 36 -9.44 -1.22 -4.84
C GLU A 36 -10.70 -1.24 -3.96
N VAL A 37 -10.69 -2.04 -2.89
CA VAL A 37 -11.83 -2.16 -1.95
C VAL A 37 -12.15 -0.82 -1.29
N TYR A 38 -11.12 -0.12 -0.80
CA TYR A 38 -11.29 1.19 -0.20
C TYR A 38 -11.72 2.24 -1.23
N THR A 39 -11.16 2.19 -2.43
CA THR A 39 -11.48 3.14 -3.51
C THR A 39 -12.94 3.01 -3.95
N ALA A 40 -13.44 1.78 -4.07
CA ALA A 40 -14.85 1.51 -4.35
C ALA A 40 -15.77 2.05 -3.23
N ALA A 41 -15.45 1.74 -1.97
CA ALA A 41 -16.22 2.24 -0.82
C ALA A 41 -16.18 3.77 -0.70
N ALA A 42 -15.05 4.41 -1.02
CA ALA A 42 -14.90 5.86 -1.01
C ALA A 42 -15.68 6.53 -2.14
N ALA A 43 -15.80 5.89 -3.31
CA ALA A 43 -16.59 6.40 -4.43
C ALA A 43 -18.10 6.40 -4.14
N GLU A 44 -18.58 5.44 -3.35
CA GLU A 44 -19.99 5.34 -2.93
C GLU A 44 -20.30 6.15 -1.65
N PHE A 45 -19.27 6.63 -0.95
CA PHE A 45 -19.42 7.33 0.32
C PHE A 45 -19.96 8.76 0.12
N ASP A 46 -21.10 9.06 0.75
CA ASP A 46 -21.68 10.40 0.80
C ASP A 46 -21.42 11.06 2.18
N PRO A 47 -20.49 12.03 2.29
CA PRO A 47 -20.23 12.74 3.54
C PRO A 47 -21.45 13.49 4.08
N GLY A 48 -22.34 13.97 3.21
CA GLY A 48 -23.54 14.73 3.59
C GLY A 48 -24.61 13.85 4.24
N ALA A 49 -24.80 12.64 3.71
CA ALA A 49 -25.62 11.62 4.36
C ALA A 49 -25.00 11.13 5.67
N ALA A 50 -23.68 10.91 5.67
CA ALA A 50 -22.94 10.42 6.83
C ALA A 50 -22.92 11.39 8.02
N ALA A 51 -22.97 12.71 7.75
CA ALA A 51 -23.11 13.73 8.79
C ALA A 51 -24.42 13.60 9.61
N LYS A 52 -25.46 13.00 9.02
CA LYS A 52 -26.79 12.84 9.65
C LYS A 52 -27.04 11.43 10.18
N ASN A 53 -26.27 10.46 9.70
CA ASN A 53 -26.40 9.05 10.06
C ASN A 53 -25.01 8.41 10.20
N PRO A 54 -24.49 8.23 11.42
CA PRO A 54 -23.20 7.58 11.63
C PRO A 54 -23.09 6.18 11.04
N ALA A 55 -24.21 5.45 10.87
CA ALA A 55 -24.20 4.14 10.22
C ALA A 55 -23.76 4.20 8.74
N ALA A 56 -23.89 5.34 8.07
CA ALA A 56 -23.38 5.51 6.71
C ALA A 56 -21.83 5.54 6.64
N TYR A 57 -21.12 5.60 7.77
CA TYR A 57 -19.67 5.38 7.82
C TYR A 57 -19.30 3.89 7.82
N GLU A 58 -20.23 2.95 8.04
CA GLU A 58 -19.89 1.54 8.26
C GLU A 58 -19.09 0.94 7.11
N ASN A 59 -19.57 1.09 5.86
CA ASN A 59 -18.91 0.50 4.70
C ASN A 59 -17.49 1.05 4.49
N ILE A 60 -17.34 2.38 4.51
CA ILE A 60 -16.03 3.02 4.30
C ILE A 60 -15.07 2.74 5.48
N TYR A 61 -15.58 2.63 6.71
CA TYR A 61 -14.78 2.26 7.88
C TYR A 61 -14.27 0.82 7.78
N VAL A 62 -15.13 -0.12 7.41
CA VAL A 62 -14.74 -1.52 7.19
C VAL A 62 -13.69 -1.60 6.09
N ALA A 63 -13.89 -0.90 4.96
CA ALA A 63 -12.92 -0.88 3.87
C ALA A 63 -11.57 -0.25 4.28
N ALA A 64 -11.58 0.83 5.08
CA ALA A 64 -10.36 1.45 5.58
C ALA A 64 -9.57 0.54 6.54
N ASN A 65 -10.26 -0.24 7.37
CA ASN A 65 -9.58 -1.26 8.20
C ASN A 65 -8.97 -2.37 7.36
N GLN A 66 -9.65 -2.79 6.29
CA GLN A 66 -9.09 -3.78 5.37
C GLN A 66 -7.85 -3.22 4.65
N LEU A 67 -7.87 -1.93 4.28
CA LEU A 67 -6.74 -1.21 3.71
C LEU A 67 -5.54 -1.19 4.66
N ALA A 68 -5.75 -0.82 5.93
CA ALA A 68 -4.72 -0.82 6.96
C ALA A 68 -4.10 -2.22 7.17
N GLN A 69 -4.93 -3.26 7.22
CA GLN A 69 -4.46 -4.64 7.33
C GLN A 69 -3.67 -5.09 6.08
N SER A 70 -4.11 -4.68 4.89
CA SER A 70 -3.39 -4.96 3.65
C SER A 70 -2.04 -4.23 3.62
N ALA A 71 -1.98 -2.97 4.02
CA ALA A 71 -0.73 -2.22 4.11
C ALA A 71 0.25 -2.84 5.12
N ALA A 72 -0.24 -3.38 6.24
CA ALA A 72 0.59 -4.07 7.22
C ALA A 72 1.15 -5.39 6.67
N GLU A 73 0.32 -6.17 5.95
CA GLU A 73 0.78 -7.39 5.29
C GLU A 73 1.76 -7.08 4.15
N LEU A 74 1.55 -6.00 3.40
CA LEU A 74 2.45 -5.54 2.35
C LEU A 74 3.85 -5.26 2.91
N LEU A 75 3.96 -4.50 4.00
CA LEU A 75 5.24 -4.23 4.66
C LEU A 75 5.87 -5.51 5.20
N ARG A 76 5.09 -6.39 5.84
CA ARG A 76 5.58 -7.71 6.30
C ARG A 76 6.15 -8.56 5.18
N ARG A 77 5.53 -8.53 3.98
CA ARG A 77 6.03 -9.25 2.80
C ARG A 77 7.28 -8.59 2.22
N LYS A 78 7.37 -7.25 2.24
CA LYS A 78 8.58 -6.50 1.87
C LYS A 78 9.77 -6.89 2.76
N ASP A 79 9.55 -6.97 4.06
CA ASP A 79 10.58 -7.37 5.04
C ASP A 79 11.01 -8.84 4.89
N ALA A 80 10.14 -9.68 4.31
CA ALA A 80 10.40 -11.09 4.09
C ALA A 80 11.14 -11.40 2.78
N LEU A 81 11.49 -10.38 1.97
CA LEU A 81 12.27 -10.57 0.76
C LEU A 81 13.65 -11.16 1.12
N LYS A 82 13.97 -12.33 0.56
CA LYS A 82 15.12 -13.14 0.97
C LYS A 82 16.47 -12.61 0.49
N SER A 83 16.47 -11.88 -0.62
CA SER A 83 17.69 -11.38 -1.25
C SER A 83 17.41 -10.07 -1.95
N VAL A 84 18.23 -9.06 -1.66
CA VAL A 84 18.21 -7.76 -2.32
C VAL A 84 19.57 -7.60 -3.00
N PRO A 85 19.63 -7.55 -4.34
CA PRO A 85 20.88 -7.31 -5.04
C PRO A 85 21.51 -5.97 -4.65
N ASP A 86 22.83 -5.92 -4.52
CA ASP A 86 23.57 -4.74 -4.01
C ASP A 86 23.22 -3.42 -4.74
N LYS A 87 23.07 -3.45 -6.08
CA LYS A 87 22.75 -2.23 -6.84
C LYS A 87 21.27 -1.86 -6.79
N ALA A 88 20.43 -2.73 -6.21
CA ALA A 88 19.00 -2.51 -5.98
C ALA A 88 18.69 -2.04 -4.55
N THR A 89 19.69 -2.00 -3.64
CA THR A 89 19.49 -1.60 -2.24
C THR A 89 18.81 -0.23 -2.08
N SER A 90 19.18 0.77 -2.88
CA SER A 90 18.53 2.09 -2.87
C SER A 90 17.05 1.98 -3.22
N ASN A 91 16.71 1.22 -4.27
CA ASN A 91 15.33 0.97 -4.66
C ASN A 91 14.56 0.18 -3.58
N TYR A 92 15.20 -0.82 -2.95
CA TYR A 92 14.60 -1.57 -1.85
C TYR A 92 14.18 -0.66 -0.70
N PHE A 93 15.09 0.20 -0.23
CA PHE A 93 14.80 1.10 0.88
C PHE A 93 13.78 2.18 0.50
N ALA A 94 13.80 2.66 -0.74
CA ALA A 94 12.79 3.61 -1.21
C ALA A 94 11.39 3.00 -1.21
N TRP A 95 11.21 1.78 -1.74
CA TRP A 95 9.93 1.07 -1.69
C TRP A 95 9.52 0.69 -0.26
N HIS A 96 10.48 0.28 0.59
CA HIS A 96 10.20 0.02 2.01
C HIS A 96 9.69 1.28 2.73
N ALA A 97 10.30 2.45 2.50
CA ALA A 97 9.84 3.72 3.04
C ALA A 97 8.44 4.08 2.52
N ALA A 98 8.19 3.91 1.22
CA ALA A 98 6.89 4.13 0.61
C ALA A 98 5.79 3.27 1.26
N TYR A 99 6.05 1.98 1.49
CA TYR A 99 5.10 1.09 2.16
C TYR A 99 4.91 1.42 3.65
N SER A 100 5.95 1.90 4.33
CA SER A 100 5.87 2.34 5.72
C SER A 100 5.01 3.61 5.87
N ASP A 101 5.18 4.59 4.98
CA ASP A 101 4.36 5.79 4.96
C ASP A 101 2.92 5.49 4.53
N TYR A 102 2.73 4.58 3.56
CA TYR A 102 1.41 4.09 3.16
C TYR A 102 0.66 3.42 4.31
N LEU A 103 1.32 2.56 5.09
CA LEU A 103 0.75 1.96 6.29
C LEU A 103 0.38 3.02 7.34
N SER A 104 1.23 4.02 7.54
CA SER A 104 0.96 5.11 8.49
C SER A 104 -0.30 5.88 8.12
N TRP A 105 -0.45 6.21 6.83
CA TRP A 105 -1.67 6.83 6.30
C TRP A 105 -2.89 5.92 6.43
N ALA A 106 -2.79 4.65 6.03
CA ALA A 106 -3.91 3.71 6.06
C ALA A 106 -4.44 3.48 7.49
N ASN A 107 -3.55 3.38 8.48
CA ASN A 107 -3.93 3.31 9.90
C ASN A 107 -4.66 4.57 10.35
N ALA A 108 -4.10 5.75 10.08
CA ALA A 108 -4.72 7.02 10.45
C ALA A 108 -6.10 7.22 9.78
N GLN A 109 -6.26 6.76 8.54
CA GLN A 109 -7.53 6.77 7.83
C GLN A 109 -8.58 5.86 8.51
N ALA A 110 -8.18 4.65 8.89
CA ALA A 110 -9.05 3.70 9.59
C ALA A 110 -9.48 4.24 10.97
N ASP A 111 -8.54 4.83 11.73
CA ASP A 111 -8.80 5.44 13.03
C ASP A 111 -9.76 6.64 12.91
N TYR A 112 -9.52 7.51 11.92
CA TYR A 112 -10.40 8.66 11.64
C TYR A 112 -11.83 8.22 11.34
N LEU A 113 -12.01 7.25 10.43
CA LEU A 113 -13.33 6.75 10.07
C LEU A 113 -13.99 5.97 11.21
N GLY A 114 -13.21 5.28 12.04
CA GLY A 114 -13.69 4.60 13.24
C GLY A 114 -14.23 5.56 14.28
N ALA A 115 -13.52 6.67 14.53
CA ALA A 115 -13.99 7.73 15.41
C ALA A 115 -15.31 8.33 14.91
N LYS A 116 -15.43 8.58 13.59
CA LYS A 116 -16.68 9.08 12.98
C LYS A 116 -17.82 8.08 13.08
N PHE A 117 -17.56 6.81 12.81
CA PHE A 117 -18.55 5.73 12.92
C PHE A 117 -19.08 5.59 14.36
N MET A 118 -18.21 5.74 15.36
CA MET A 118 -18.57 5.69 16.79
C MET A 118 -19.27 6.96 17.30
N GLY A 119 -19.43 7.98 16.45
CA GLY A 119 -20.11 9.23 16.77
C GLY A 119 -19.25 10.24 17.54
N ALA A 120 -17.92 10.10 17.52
CA ALA A 120 -17.02 11.09 18.12
C ALA A 120 -17.17 12.44 17.40
N THR A 121 -17.29 13.52 18.17
CA THR A 121 -17.37 14.86 17.59
C THR A 121 -16.03 15.29 17.01
N ALA A 122 -16.03 16.18 16.02
CA ALA A 122 -14.80 16.60 15.32
C ALA A 122 -13.71 17.17 16.27
N ASN A 123 -14.10 17.68 17.44
CA ASN A 123 -13.19 18.21 18.46
C ASN A 123 -12.54 17.13 19.35
N GLU A 124 -13.09 15.91 19.42
CA GLU A 124 -12.54 14.81 20.24
C GLU A 124 -11.56 13.92 19.44
N ALA A 125 -11.69 13.91 18.11
CA ALA A 125 -10.83 13.13 17.21
C ALA A 125 -9.56 13.87 16.76
N ALA A 126 -9.46 15.18 17.04
CA ALA A 126 -8.32 16.00 16.67
C ALA A 126 -7.34 16.11 17.84
N SER A 127 -6.52 15.08 18.07
CA SER A 127 -5.30 15.22 18.87
C SER A 127 -4.35 16.17 18.14
N SER A 128 -4.17 17.38 18.67
CA SER A 128 -3.56 18.54 17.99
C SER A 128 -2.03 18.52 17.89
N GLU A 129 -1.37 17.39 18.10
CA GLU A 129 0.10 17.30 18.17
C GLU A 129 0.73 16.41 17.07
N GLY A 130 -0.09 15.82 16.20
CA GLY A 130 0.37 14.91 15.12
C GLY A 130 0.17 15.47 13.70
N PRO A 131 0.84 14.86 12.70
CA PRO A 131 0.58 15.15 11.29
C PRO A 131 -0.89 14.88 10.96
N THR A 132 -1.49 15.75 10.15
CA THR A 132 -2.88 15.56 9.74
C THR A 132 -3.00 14.37 8.78
N LEU A 133 -4.22 13.84 8.62
CA LEU A 133 -4.50 12.78 7.64
C LEU A 133 -4.08 13.17 6.22
N LYS A 134 -4.22 14.46 5.85
CA LYS A 134 -3.77 14.98 4.56
C LYS A 134 -2.24 15.01 4.45
N ASP A 135 -1.54 15.37 5.53
CA ASP A 135 -0.07 15.37 5.53
C ASP A 135 0.48 13.94 5.37
N LEU A 136 -0.15 12.96 6.04
CA LEU A 136 0.21 11.55 5.90
C LEU A 136 -0.05 11.03 4.49
N GLN A 137 -1.18 11.41 3.89
CA GLN A 137 -1.47 11.05 2.49
C GLN A 137 -0.43 11.65 1.54
N ALA A 138 -0.16 12.95 1.65
CA ALA A 138 0.81 13.64 0.81
C ALA A 138 2.21 13.02 0.93
N LYS A 139 2.63 12.70 2.17
CA LYS A 139 3.90 12.01 2.42
C LYS A 139 3.94 10.61 1.79
N SER A 140 2.86 9.84 1.91
CA SER A 140 2.78 8.53 1.25
C SER A 140 2.90 8.63 -0.27
N GLU A 141 2.29 9.64 -0.89
CA GLU A 141 2.37 9.89 -2.33
C GLU A 141 3.78 10.34 -2.77
N GLU A 142 4.43 11.20 -1.97
CA GLU A 142 5.81 11.64 -2.19
C GLU A 142 6.79 10.47 -2.13
N SER A 143 6.71 9.66 -1.07
CA SER A 143 7.55 8.48 -0.89
C SER A 143 7.34 7.46 -2.02
N ARG A 144 6.10 7.28 -2.49
CA ARG A 144 5.82 6.44 -3.67
C ARG A 144 6.50 6.98 -4.92
N ALA A 145 6.38 8.29 -5.19
CA ALA A 145 7.00 8.91 -6.36
C ALA A 145 8.54 8.78 -6.32
N ALA A 146 9.15 8.90 -5.14
CA ALA A 146 10.58 8.68 -4.95
C ALA A 146 10.99 7.22 -5.23
N ALA A 147 10.19 6.25 -4.76
CA ALA A 147 10.43 4.83 -5.00
C ALA A 147 10.31 4.46 -6.49
N GLU A 148 9.29 4.98 -7.18
CA GLU A 148 9.12 4.83 -8.63
C GLU A 148 10.31 5.43 -9.40
N ALA A 149 10.82 6.58 -8.98
CA ALA A 149 12.01 7.19 -9.59
C ALA A 149 13.26 6.31 -9.43
N GLU A 150 13.47 5.72 -8.24
CA GLU A 150 14.56 4.75 -8.01
C GLU A 150 14.39 3.47 -8.84
N GLU A 151 13.17 2.96 -8.97
CA GLU A 151 12.87 1.79 -9.81
C GLU A 151 13.21 2.09 -11.28
N GLN A 152 12.78 3.24 -11.80
CA GLN A 152 13.09 3.65 -13.17
C GLN A 152 14.59 3.79 -13.40
N ARG A 153 15.36 4.27 -12.40
CA ARG A 153 16.83 4.31 -12.47
C ARG A 153 17.43 2.90 -12.52
N LEU A 154 16.87 1.96 -11.75
CA LEU A 154 17.32 0.57 -11.74
C LEU A 154 17.00 -0.13 -13.07
N LEU A 155 15.76 -0.05 -13.56
CA LEU A 155 15.32 -0.65 -14.82
C LEU A 155 16.18 -0.18 -16.01
N LYS A 156 16.54 1.11 -16.06
CA LYS A 156 17.46 1.65 -17.09
C LYS A 156 18.83 0.98 -17.10
N LYS A 157 19.34 0.56 -15.93
CA LYS A 157 20.64 -0.15 -15.81
C LYS A 157 20.54 -1.60 -16.27
N LEU A 158 19.39 -2.24 -16.06
CA LEU A 158 19.15 -3.64 -16.40
C LEU A 158 18.97 -3.87 -17.91
N LYS A 159 18.59 -2.82 -18.67
CA LYS A 159 18.37 -2.90 -20.13
C LYS A 159 17.43 -4.04 -20.53
N LEU A 160 16.36 -4.23 -19.74
CA LEU A 160 15.34 -5.24 -19.99
C LEU A 160 14.68 -5.01 -21.36
N THR A 161 14.40 -6.10 -22.05
CA THR A 161 13.63 -6.08 -23.29
C THR A 161 12.13 -5.90 -23.00
N PRO A 162 11.31 -5.47 -23.97
CA PRO A 162 9.86 -5.44 -23.79
C PRO A 162 9.27 -6.79 -23.36
N GLY A 163 9.81 -7.91 -23.88
CA GLY A 163 9.38 -9.25 -23.49
C GLY A 163 9.67 -9.57 -22.03
N ASP A 164 10.81 -9.13 -21.49
CA ASP A 164 11.13 -9.30 -20.06
C ASP A 164 10.14 -8.50 -19.18
N ILE A 165 9.80 -7.29 -19.62
CA ILE A 165 8.82 -6.44 -18.92
C ILE A 165 7.43 -7.07 -18.92
N ASP A 166 6.99 -7.62 -20.05
CA ASP A 166 5.69 -8.28 -20.15
C ASP A 166 5.65 -9.55 -19.28
N GLN A 167 6.72 -10.34 -19.26
CA GLN A 167 6.84 -11.50 -18.36
C GLN A 167 6.76 -11.11 -16.88
N LEU A 168 7.38 -10.00 -16.48
CA LEU A 168 7.29 -9.49 -15.11
C LEU A 168 5.86 -9.06 -14.75
N ARG A 169 5.15 -8.41 -15.69
CA ARG A 169 3.73 -8.04 -15.51
C ARG A 169 2.84 -9.27 -15.39
N ASP A 170 3.03 -10.25 -16.25
CA ASP A 170 2.28 -11.50 -16.22
C ASP A 170 2.53 -12.28 -14.93
N ARG A 171 3.78 -12.36 -14.47
CA ARG A 171 4.15 -12.95 -13.18
C ARG A 171 3.41 -12.26 -12.03
N ALA A 172 3.43 -10.93 -11.97
CA ALA A 172 2.75 -10.16 -10.93
C ALA A 172 1.23 -10.40 -10.95
N SER A 173 0.63 -10.33 -12.14
CA SER A 173 -0.82 -10.51 -12.33
C SER A 173 -1.27 -11.91 -11.92
N ASN A 174 -0.54 -12.95 -12.36
CA ASN A 174 -0.84 -14.34 -12.01
C ASN A 174 -0.65 -14.61 -10.51
N ALA A 175 0.40 -14.06 -9.89
CA ALA A 175 0.64 -14.21 -8.46
C ALA A 175 -0.50 -13.62 -7.63
N ILE A 176 -0.99 -12.44 -7.99
CA ILE A 176 -2.07 -11.76 -7.27
C ILE A 176 -3.45 -12.38 -7.52
N ALA A 177 -3.68 -12.93 -8.72
CA ALA A 177 -4.87 -13.73 -9.01
C ALA A 177 -4.93 -15.01 -8.13
N GLN A 178 -3.78 -15.59 -7.81
CA GLN A 178 -3.67 -16.78 -6.96
C GLN A 178 -3.52 -16.46 -5.47
N ASP A 179 -3.32 -15.19 -5.12
CA ASP A 179 -3.14 -14.76 -3.74
C ASP A 179 -4.42 -14.94 -2.92
N LYS A 180 -4.30 -15.73 -1.84
CA LYS A 180 -5.40 -16.14 -0.96
C LYS A 180 -5.49 -15.32 0.32
N TRP A 181 -4.67 -14.28 0.48
CA TRP A 181 -4.72 -13.45 1.68
C TRP A 181 -6.08 -12.76 1.80
N LYS A 182 -6.59 -12.71 3.03
CA LYS A 182 -7.85 -12.05 3.35
C LYS A 182 -7.68 -11.23 4.62
N PRO A 183 -8.28 -10.03 4.69
CA PRO A 183 -8.30 -9.25 5.90
C PRO A 183 -9.13 -9.96 6.97
N ARG A 184 -8.79 -9.73 8.25
CA ARG A 184 -9.60 -10.16 9.38
C ARG A 184 -10.87 -9.31 9.45
N THR A 185 -11.96 -9.94 9.88
CA THR A 185 -13.25 -9.28 10.05
C THR A 185 -13.19 -8.23 11.16
N VAL A 186 -13.77 -7.07 10.87
CA VAL A 186 -13.97 -6.00 11.86
C VAL A 186 -15.35 -6.21 12.48
N ALA A 187 -15.42 -6.34 13.81
CA ALA A 187 -16.70 -6.50 14.49
C ALA A 187 -17.40 -5.13 14.61
N THR A 188 -18.42 -4.89 13.79
CA THR A 188 -19.31 -3.74 13.91
C THR A 188 -20.46 -4.12 14.85
N LYS A 189 -20.29 -3.99 16.18
CA LYS A 189 -21.44 -4.15 17.08
C LYS A 189 -22.35 -2.93 16.94
N PRO A 190 -23.62 -3.08 16.54
CA PRO A 190 -24.58 -1.99 16.68
C PRO A 190 -24.70 -1.69 18.17
N LYS A 191 -24.62 -0.43 18.59
CA LYS A 191 -25.15 -0.02 19.89
C LYS A 191 -26.64 -0.42 19.86
N GLU A 192 -27.02 -1.46 20.58
CA GLU A 192 -28.42 -1.69 20.93
C GLU A 192 -28.92 -0.37 21.52
N GLN A 193 -29.82 0.30 20.81
CA GLN A 193 -30.63 1.35 21.39
C GLN A 193 -31.35 0.69 22.56
N SER A 194 -30.86 0.94 23.78
CA SER A 194 -31.54 0.48 24.98
C SER A 194 -32.94 1.06 24.90
N LYS A 195 -33.93 0.21 24.62
CA LYS A 195 -35.34 0.54 24.73
C LYS A 195 -35.55 0.89 26.20
N ARG A 196 -35.45 2.19 26.53
CA ARG A 196 -36.00 2.72 27.77
C ARG A 196 -37.52 2.57 27.64
N ARG A 197 -38.05 1.56 28.33
CA ARG A 197 -39.46 1.48 28.68
C ARG A 197 -39.77 2.55 29.73
#